data_AF-A0A086KEF2-F1
#
_entry.id   AF-A0A086KEF2-F1
#
_cell.length_a   1.000
_cell.length_b   1.000
_cell.length_c   1.000
_cell.angle_alpha   90.00
_cell.angle_beta   90.00
_cell.angle_gamma   90.00
#
_symmetry.space_group_name_H-M   'P 1'
#
loop_
_entity.id
_entity.type
_entity.pdbx_description
1 polymer ?
#
loop_
_entity_poly.entity_id
_entity_poly.type
_entity_poly.pdbx_seq_one_letter_code
_entity_poly.pdbx_strand_id
1 'polypeptide(L)'
;GVSLLCMPPGKRLLPLHLLSGGERLVAALSLVLALLSFTPHLPFLLFDEVDAPLDAHRRQALARLLRRLPSQAGLQVLFISLKDKMFSTADLLVGVAKAPRLGCSRCFFLDLLPYRSRPSLSSRSRRIATDAENEEDSSLQREGAKHLLASENAE
;
A
#
# COMPACT_ATOMS: atom_id res chain seq x y z
N GLY A 1 -7.00 -11.91 -36.74
CA GLY A 1 -6.47 -10.96 -35.72
C GLY A 1 -6.84 -11.44 -34.33
N VAL A 2 -6.39 -10.75 -33.28
CA VAL A 2 -6.71 -11.05 -31.86
C VAL A 2 -7.62 -9.95 -31.30
N SER A 3 -8.74 -10.34 -30.67
CA SER A 3 -9.71 -9.41 -30.08
C SER A 3 -9.65 -9.49 -28.55
N LEU A 4 -9.43 -8.35 -27.88
CA LEU A 4 -9.46 -8.28 -26.41
C LEU A 4 -10.82 -7.77 -25.92
N LEU A 5 -11.51 -8.62 -25.17
CA LEU A 5 -12.76 -8.32 -24.48
C LEU A 5 -12.49 -8.24 -22.98
N CYS A 6 -13.17 -7.34 -22.27
CA CYS A 6 -13.01 -7.17 -20.84
C CYS A 6 -14.37 -7.03 -20.16
N MET A 7 -14.46 -7.57 -18.94
CA MET A 7 -15.64 -7.44 -18.09
C MET A 7 -15.24 -6.71 -16.80
N PRO A 8 -15.37 -5.37 -16.76
CA PRO A 8 -15.13 -4.63 -15.52
C PRO A 8 -16.12 -5.04 -14.42
N PRO A 9 -15.79 -4.82 -13.14
CA PRO A 9 -16.69 -5.11 -12.03
C PRO A 9 -18.05 -4.43 -12.20
N GLY A 10 -19.14 -5.19 -12.15
CA GLY A 10 -20.50 -4.68 -12.29
C GLY A 10 -20.92 -4.30 -13.71
N LYS A 11 -20.11 -4.59 -14.74
CA LYS A 11 -20.44 -4.35 -16.16
C LYS A 11 -20.51 -5.64 -16.95
N ARG A 12 -21.18 -5.59 -18.11
CA ARG A 12 -21.19 -6.68 -19.09
C ARG A 12 -19.84 -6.76 -19.82
N LEU A 13 -19.64 -7.86 -20.55
CA LEU A 13 -18.48 -8.03 -21.43
C LEU A 13 -18.50 -6.98 -22.54
N LEU A 14 -17.43 -6.21 -22.65
CA LEU A 14 -17.31 -5.08 -23.56
C LEU A 14 -15.97 -5.13 -24.31
N PRO A 15 -15.91 -4.67 -25.58
CA PRO A 15 -14.65 -4.45 -26.25
C PRO A 15 -13.89 -3.27 -25.61
N LEU A 16 -12.55 -3.30 -25.71
CA LEU A 16 -11.64 -2.33 -25.08
C LEU A 16 -12.01 -0.86 -25.32
N HIS A 17 -12.48 -0.50 -26.52
CA HIS A 17 -12.78 0.89 -26.88
C HIS A 17 -14.00 1.48 -26.15
N LEU A 18 -14.85 0.63 -25.55
CA LEU A 18 -16.03 1.06 -24.76
C LEU A 18 -15.74 1.20 -23.27
N LEU A 19 -14.52 0.90 -22.83
CA LEU A 19 -14.12 1.00 -21.43
C LEU A 19 -13.71 2.43 -21.05
N SER A 20 -13.92 2.81 -19.79
CA SER A 20 -13.38 4.08 -19.25
C SER A 20 -11.84 4.08 -19.27
N GLY A 21 -11.22 5.26 -19.19
CA GLY A 21 -9.75 5.39 -19.21
C GLY A 21 -9.05 4.51 -18.16
N GLY A 22 -9.55 4.52 -16.93
CA GLY A 22 -9.01 3.68 -15.85
C GLY A 22 -9.25 2.18 -16.06
N GLU A 23 -10.38 1.78 -16.64
CA GLU A 23 -10.65 0.37 -16.97
C GLU A 23 -9.77 -0.13 -18.11
N ARG A 24 -9.56 0.68 -19.15
CA ARG A 24 -8.63 0.39 -20.25
C ARG A 24 -7.23 0.17 -19.73
N LEU A 25 -6.76 1.02 -18.83
CA LEU A 25 -5.45 0.87 -18.21
C LEU A 25 -5.34 -0.44 -17.41
N VAL A 26 -6.32 -0.75 -16.56
CA VAL A 26 -6.29 -2.00 -15.76
C VAL A 26 -6.27 -3.22 -16.68
N ALA A 27 -7.06 -3.21 -17.76
CA ALA A 27 -7.05 -4.28 -18.75
C ALA A 27 -5.68 -4.41 -19.44
N ALA A 28 -5.12 -3.29 -19.92
CA ALA A 28 -3.81 -3.27 -20.56
C ALA A 28 -2.69 -3.74 -19.62
N LEU A 29 -2.68 -3.26 -18.37
CA LEU A 29 -1.72 -3.68 -17.38
C LEU A 29 -1.84 -5.17 -17.07
N SER A 30 -3.08 -5.69 -16.93
CA SER A 30 -3.30 -7.11 -16.70
C SER A 30 -2.74 -7.96 -17.84
N LEU A 31 -2.90 -7.51 -19.08
CA LEU A 31 -2.32 -8.18 -20.25
C LEU A 31 -0.79 -8.12 -20.23
N VAL A 32 -0.20 -6.96 -19.94
CA VAL A 32 1.27 -6.83 -19.82
C VAL A 32 1.81 -7.77 -18.75
N LEU A 33 1.22 -7.79 -17.55
CA LEU A 33 1.64 -8.68 -16.46
C LEU A 33 1.46 -10.16 -16.81
N ALA A 34 0.38 -10.51 -17.52
CA ALA A 34 0.20 -11.88 -18.02
C ALA A 34 1.32 -12.26 -18.99
N LEU A 35 1.70 -11.38 -19.92
CA LEU A 35 2.81 -11.62 -20.83
C LEU A 35 4.15 -11.74 -20.09
N LEU A 36 4.39 -10.89 -19.08
CA LEU A 36 5.59 -10.96 -18.24
C LEU A 36 5.72 -12.29 -17.49
N SER A 37 4.59 -12.92 -17.14
CA SER A 37 4.62 -14.24 -16.51
C SER A 37 5.16 -15.35 -17.43
N PHE A 38 5.17 -15.14 -18.74
CA PHE A 38 5.74 -16.06 -19.73
C PHE A 38 7.18 -15.70 -20.14
N THR A 39 7.70 -14.54 -19.74
CA THR A 39 9.06 -14.08 -20.08
C THR A 39 9.91 -13.89 -18.81
N PRO A 40 10.51 -14.97 -18.28
CA PRO A 40 11.19 -14.97 -16.98
C PRO A 40 12.52 -14.17 -16.94
N HIS A 41 12.98 -13.62 -18.07
CA HIS A 41 14.28 -12.97 -18.19
C HIS A 41 14.26 -11.44 -18.16
N LEU A 42 13.11 -10.80 -17.89
CA LEU A 42 13.07 -9.34 -17.88
C LEU A 42 13.75 -8.78 -16.61
N PRO A 43 14.88 -8.05 -16.72
CA PRO A 43 15.61 -7.57 -15.54
C PRO A 43 14.90 -6.42 -14.83
N PHE A 44 14.19 -5.56 -15.59
CA PHE A 44 13.48 -4.42 -15.03
C PHE A 44 12.26 -4.01 -15.88
N LEU A 45 11.33 -3.29 -15.24
CA LEU A 45 10.10 -2.76 -15.84
C LEU A 45 9.94 -1.29 -15.46
N LEU A 46 9.65 -0.43 -16.45
CA LEU A 46 9.44 1.00 -16.26
C LEU A 46 7.98 1.38 -16.55
N PHE A 47 7.37 2.14 -15.65
CA PHE A 47 6.06 2.75 -15.83
C PHE A 47 6.16 4.27 -15.83
N ASP A 48 5.58 4.93 -16.84
CA ASP A 48 5.56 6.39 -16.93
C ASP A 48 4.14 6.94 -16.72
N GLU A 49 3.91 7.66 -15.62
CA GLU A 49 2.64 8.31 -15.22
C GLU A 49 1.38 7.46 -15.43
N VAL A 50 1.52 6.14 -15.33
CA VAL A 50 0.43 5.20 -15.60
C VAL A 50 -0.71 5.33 -14.61
N ASP A 51 -0.53 6.02 -13.50
CA ASP A 51 -1.56 6.24 -12.49
C ASP A 51 -2.47 7.45 -12.75
N ALA A 52 -2.23 8.21 -13.81
CA ALA A 52 -3.02 9.39 -14.20
C ALA A 52 -4.53 9.10 -14.38
N PRO A 53 -4.97 8.03 -15.09
CA PRO A 53 -6.39 7.77 -15.31
C PRO A 53 -7.07 7.00 -14.16
N LEU A 54 -6.37 6.73 -13.05
CA LEU A 54 -6.89 5.95 -11.92
C LEU A 54 -7.46 6.84 -10.81
N ASP A 55 -8.58 6.41 -10.24
CA ASP A 55 -9.08 6.94 -8.97
C ASP A 55 -8.14 6.59 -7.78
N ALA A 56 -8.36 7.21 -6.63
CA ALA A 56 -7.49 7.03 -5.47
C ALA A 56 -7.44 5.58 -4.94
N HIS A 57 -8.51 4.82 -5.09
CA HIS A 57 -8.61 3.44 -4.61
C HIS A 57 -7.83 2.49 -5.53
N ARG A 58 -8.09 2.54 -6.84
CA ARG A 58 -7.39 1.75 -7.87
C ARG A 58 -5.91 2.10 -7.93
N ARG A 59 -5.55 3.38 -7.75
CA ARG A 59 -4.16 3.81 -7.66
C ARG A 59 -3.43 3.17 -6.48
N GLN A 60 -4.06 3.11 -5.32
CA GLN A 60 -3.48 2.43 -4.16
C GLN A 60 -3.36 0.92 -4.39
N ALA A 61 -4.31 0.30 -5.09
CA ALA A 61 -4.20 -1.10 -5.49
C ALA A 61 -3.03 -1.33 -6.46
N LEU A 62 -2.84 -0.44 -7.44
CA LEU A 62 -1.69 -0.46 -8.34
C LEU A 62 -0.36 -0.31 -7.58
N ALA A 63 -0.26 0.64 -6.66
CA ALA A 63 0.92 0.85 -5.83
C ALA A 63 1.32 -0.44 -5.06
N ARG A 64 0.32 -1.10 -4.44
CA ARG A 64 0.53 -2.38 -3.74
C ARG A 64 0.96 -3.50 -4.69
N LEU A 65 0.41 -3.54 -5.90
CA LEU A 65 0.77 -4.52 -6.92
C LEU A 65 2.23 -4.33 -7.36
N LEU A 66 2.61 -3.12 -7.76
CA LEU A 66 3.97 -2.82 -8.21
C LEU A 66 5.01 -3.13 -7.14
N ARG A 67 4.68 -2.90 -5.87
CA ARG A 67 5.55 -3.26 -4.76
C ARG A 67 5.78 -4.77 -4.62
N ARG A 68 4.79 -5.59 -4.95
CA ARG A 68 4.88 -7.05 -4.84
C ARG A 68 5.58 -7.69 -6.03
N LEU A 69 5.51 -7.07 -7.21
CA LEU A 69 6.06 -7.63 -8.45
C LEU A 69 7.54 -8.02 -8.33
N PRO A 70 8.44 -7.23 -7.72
CA PRO A 70 9.84 -7.62 -7.58
C PRO A 70 10.02 -8.95 -6.84
N SER A 71 9.28 -9.16 -5.76
CA SER A 71 9.36 -10.40 -4.98
C SER A 71 8.71 -11.60 -5.68
N GLN A 72 7.72 -11.37 -6.54
CA GLN A 72 6.97 -12.45 -7.21
C GLN A 72 7.59 -12.87 -8.55
N ALA A 73 8.15 -11.92 -9.30
CA ALA A 73 8.66 -12.13 -10.65
C ALA A 73 10.17 -11.95 -10.78
N GLY A 74 10.87 -11.57 -9.70
CA GLY A 74 12.33 -11.42 -9.72
C GLY A 74 12.84 -10.24 -10.56
N LEU A 75 12.00 -9.23 -10.81
CA LEU A 75 12.32 -8.08 -11.66
C LEU A 75 12.40 -6.77 -10.87
N GLN A 76 13.18 -5.79 -11.33
CA GLN A 76 13.20 -4.45 -10.75
C GLN A 76 12.06 -3.60 -11.31
N VAL A 77 11.28 -2.92 -10.45
CA VAL A 77 10.22 -2.01 -10.91
C VAL A 77 10.64 -0.56 -10.71
N LEU A 78 10.59 0.23 -11.78
CA LEU A 78 10.74 1.67 -11.79
C LEU A 78 9.40 2.29 -12.19
N PHE A 79 8.97 3.35 -11.51
CA PHE A 79 7.78 4.07 -11.91
C PHE A 79 7.92 5.58 -11.68
N ILE A 80 7.32 6.35 -12.57
CA ILE A 80 7.25 7.80 -12.53
C ILE A 80 5.81 8.17 -12.15
N SER A 81 5.65 8.99 -11.12
CA SER A 81 4.34 9.43 -10.66
C SER A 81 4.43 10.74 -9.88
N LEU A 82 3.40 11.57 -10.03
CA LEU A 82 3.17 12.79 -9.24
C LEU A 82 2.18 12.56 -8.09
N LYS A 83 1.81 11.31 -7.77
CA LYS A 83 0.77 11.00 -6.78
C LYS A 83 1.41 10.46 -5.49
N ASP A 84 1.16 11.15 -4.38
CA ASP A 84 1.71 10.81 -3.05
C ASP A 84 1.49 9.35 -2.64
N LYS A 85 0.27 8.84 -2.85
CA LYS A 85 -0.09 7.44 -2.51
C LYS A 85 0.65 6.40 -3.36
N MET A 86 1.20 6.80 -4.51
CA MET A 86 1.95 5.94 -5.40
C MET A 86 3.42 5.90 -4.94
N PHE A 87 4.11 7.04 -4.98
CA PHE A 87 5.54 7.11 -4.68
C PHE A 87 5.89 6.82 -3.21
N SER A 88 4.96 7.03 -2.26
CA SER A 88 5.16 6.65 -0.84
C SER A 88 5.32 5.15 -0.61
N THR A 89 4.96 4.31 -1.60
CA THR A 89 5.13 2.86 -1.53
C THR A 89 6.46 2.35 -2.09
N ALA A 90 7.26 3.24 -2.69
CA ALA A 90 8.58 2.90 -3.22
C ALA A 90 9.57 2.58 -2.09
N ASP A 91 10.65 1.89 -2.45
CA ASP A 91 11.78 1.66 -1.54
C ASP A 91 12.83 2.78 -1.66
N LEU A 92 12.99 3.35 -2.86
CA LEU A 92 13.86 4.50 -3.15
C LEU A 92 13.09 5.57 -3.92
N LEU A 93 13.22 6.83 -3.53
CA LEU A 93 12.74 7.97 -4.28
C LEU A 93 13.90 8.65 -5.02
N VAL A 94 13.65 8.94 -6.29
CA VAL A 94 14.52 9.78 -7.13
C VAL A 94 13.76 11.05 -7.47
N GLY A 95 14.07 12.14 -6.77
CA GLY A 95 13.48 13.45 -7.02
C GLY A 95 14.26 14.20 -8.10
N VAL A 96 13.60 14.64 -9.16
CA VAL A 96 14.20 15.44 -10.22
C VAL A 96 13.70 16.87 -10.11
N ALA A 97 14.60 17.83 -9.91
CA ALA A 97 14.27 19.26 -9.82
C ALA A 97 15.05 20.08 -10.84
N LYS A 98 14.41 21.13 -11.35
CA LYS A 98 15.09 22.12 -12.21
C LYS A 98 16.07 22.94 -11.37
N ALA A 99 17.27 23.20 -11.90
CA ALA A 99 18.24 24.13 -11.36
C ALA A 99 18.38 25.32 -12.32
N PRO A 100 17.47 26.33 -12.25
CA PRO A 100 17.37 27.37 -13.27
C PRO A 100 18.66 28.15 -13.49
N ARG A 101 19.43 28.39 -12.41
CA ARG A 101 20.72 29.08 -12.47
C ARG A 101 21.79 28.35 -13.29
N LEU A 102 21.66 27.03 -13.43
CA LEU A 102 22.62 26.17 -14.13
C LEU A 102 22.08 25.67 -15.48
N GLY A 103 20.83 25.99 -15.82
CA GLY A 103 20.18 25.50 -17.05
C GLY A 103 20.04 23.97 -17.11
N CYS A 104 20.11 23.26 -15.98
CA CYS A 104 20.10 21.80 -15.92
C CYS A 104 19.09 21.25 -14.91
N SER A 105 18.81 19.95 -14.98
CA SER A 105 18.07 19.22 -13.93
C SER A 105 19.05 18.60 -12.94
N ARG A 106 18.67 18.56 -11.66
CA ARG A 106 19.40 17.89 -10.58
C ARG A 106 18.55 16.77 -9.99
N CYS A 107 19.22 15.66 -9.68
CA CYS A 107 18.61 14.49 -9.08
C CYS A 107 18.94 14.42 -7.58
N PHE A 108 17.96 14.02 -6.79
CA PHE A 108 18.05 13.80 -5.36
C PHE A 108 17.59 12.39 -5.06
N PHE A 109 18.26 11.72 -4.12
CA PHE A 109 17.98 10.34 -3.77
C PHE A 109 17.54 10.29 -2.31
N LEU A 110 16.47 9.57 -2.03
CA LEU A 110 15.98 9.35 -0.68
C LEU A 110 15.59 7.89 -0.51
N ASP A 111 16.31 7.19 0.36
CA ASP A 111 15.94 5.85 0.79
C ASP A 111 14.73 5.93 1.74
N LEU A 112 13.64 5.24 1.37
CA LEU A 112 12.40 5.19 2.13
C LEU A 112 12.33 4.00 3.08
N LEU A 113 13.19 2.99 2.95
CA LEU A 113 13.17 1.79 3.78
C LEU A 113 13.23 2.09 5.29
N PRO A 114 14.06 3.03 5.79
CA PRO A 114 14.12 3.35 7.21
C PRO A 114 12.82 3.94 7.80
N TYR A 115 11.96 4.53 6.96
CA TYR A 115 10.76 5.27 7.40
C TYR A 115 9.48 4.43 7.38
N ARG A 116 9.57 3.19 6.90
CA ARG A 116 8.41 2.32 6.67
C ARG A 116 7.76 1.79 7.96
N SER A 117 8.47 1.91 9.09
CA SER A 117 8.20 1.19 10.34
C SER A 117 7.86 2.10 11.52
N ARG A 118 7.30 3.30 11.30
CA ARG A 118 6.66 4.01 12.42
C ARG A 118 5.20 3.55 12.50
N PRO A 119 4.84 2.63 13.43
CA PRO A 119 3.43 2.49 13.77
C PRO A 119 2.91 3.88 14.12
N SER A 120 1.77 4.24 13.56
CA SER A 120 1.11 5.50 13.87
C SER A 120 1.02 5.63 15.39
N LEU A 121 1.44 6.78 15.92
CA LEU A 121 1.35 7.10 17.36
C LEU A 121 -0.08 6.93 17.91
N SER A 122 -1.10 6.84 17.04
CA SER A 122 -2.48 6.49 17.39
C SER A 122 -2.66 5.07 17.95
N SER A 123 -1.74 4.15 17.70
CA SER A 123 -1.77 2.79 18.27
C SER A 123 -1.11 2.71 19.66
N ARG A 124 -0.30 3.72 20.03
CA ARG A 124 0.29 3.84 21.38
C ARG A 124 -0.73 4.35 22.39
N SER A 125 -1.61 5.26 21.97
CA SER A 125 -2.70 5.76 22.82
C SER A 125 -3.78 4.70 23.11
N ARG A 126 -3.88 3.66 22.27
CA ARG A 126 -4.84 2.56 22.47
C ARG A 126 -4.31 1.45 23.38
N ARG A 127 -2.99 1.28 23.48
CA ARG A 127 -2.37 0.31 24.41
C ARG A 127 -2.34 0.83 25.86
N ILE A 128 -2.10 2.13 26.05
CA ILE A 128 -2.12 2.73 27.40
C ILE A 128 -3.54 2.67 28.00
N ALA A 129 -4.59 2.84 27.18
CA ALA A 129 -5.97 2.72 27.66
C ALA A 129 -6.34 1.28 28.07
N THR A 130 -5.91 0.26 27.29
CA THR A 130 -6.25 -1.14 27.61
C THR A 130 -5.49 -1.70 28.80
N ASP A 131 -4.29 -1.17 29.08
CA ASP A 131 -3.50 -1.62 30.23
C ASP A 131 -4.00 -0.98 31.55
N ALA A 132 -4.56 0.24 31.50
CA ALA A 132 -5.18 0.90 32.66
C ALA A 132 -6.52 0.28 33.06
N GLU A 133 -7.36 -0.11 32.09
CA GLU A 133 -8.66 -0.74 32.37
C GLU A 133 -8.50 -2.15 32.99
N ASN A 134 -7.45 -2.90 32.62
CA ASN A 134 -7.16 -4.21 33.22
C ASN A 134 -6.55 -4.14 34.63
N GLU A 135 -5.86 -3.05 34.98
CA GLU A 135 -5.36 -2.84 36.35
C GLU A 135 -6.49 -2.47 37.33
N GLU A 136 -7.47 -1.67 36.90
CA GLU A 136 -8.63 -1.32 37.73
C GLU A 136 -9.53 -2.54 38.02
N ASP A 137 -9.81 -3.39 37.03
CA ASP A 137 -10.64 -4.58 37.23
C ASP A 137 -9.98 -5.63 38.15
N SER A 138 -8.64 -5.73 38.13
CA SER A 138 -7.89 -6.65 38.99
C SER A 138 -7.76 -6.18 40.44
N SER A 139 -7.86 -4.86 40.70
CA SER A 139 -7.84 -4.29 42.05
C SER A 139 -9.21 -4.38 42.74
N LEU A 140 -10.30 -4.17 42.01
CA LEU A 140 -11.68 -4.34 42.48
C LEU A 140 -12.00 -5.81 42.86
N GLN A 141 -11.49 -6.78 42.11
CA GLN A 141 -11.66 -8.20 42.44
C GLN A 141 -10.85 -8.65 43.68
N ARG A 142 -9.70 -8.00 43.96
CA ARG A 142 -8.90 -8.28 45.17
C ARG A 142 -9.50 -7.67 46.44
N GLU A 143 -10.24 -6.58 46.35
CA GLU A 143 -10.96 -6.00 47.49
C GLU A 143 -12.25 -6.79 47.82
N GLY A 144 -13.00 -7.23 46.80
CA GLY A 144 -14.19 -8.07 47.00
C GLY A 144 -13.89 -9.43 47.68
N ALA A 145 -12.75 -10.05 47.35
CA ALA A 145 -12.35 -11.32 47.96
C ALA A 145 -11.90 -11.19 49.43
N LYS A 146 -11.42 -10.01 49.85
CA LYS A 146 -11.03 -9.76 51.25
C LYS A 146 -12.24 -9.61 52.18
N HIS A 147 -13.38 -9.16 51.66
CA HIS A 147 -14.58 -8.94 52.47
C HIS A 147 -15.40 -10.22 52.70
N LEU A 148 -15.24 -11.24 51.85
CA LEU A 148 -15.89 -12.56 52.01
C LEU A 148 -15.16 -13.46 53.03
N LEU A 149 -13.83 -13.37 53.10
CA LEU A 149 -13.00 -14.16 54.03
C LEU A 149 -13.05 -13.64 55.48
N ALA A 150 -13.61 -12.45 55.72
CA ALA A 150 -13.78 -11.88 57.05
C ALA A 150 -15.11 -12.27 57.73
N SER A 151 -16.07 -12.82 56.98
CA SER A 151 -17.37 -13.28 57.51
C SER A 151 -17.43 -14.78 57.84
N GLU A 152 -16.40 -15.56 57.53
CA GLU A 152 -16.35 -17.02 57.76
C GLU A 152 -15.61 -17.44 59.03
N ASN A 153 -15.11 -16.48 59.84
CA ASN A 153 -14.38 -16.74 61.10
C ASN A 153 -15.08 -16.16 62.35
N ALA A 154 -16.40 -15.99 62.28
CA ALA A 154 -17.22 -15.58 63.42
C ALA A 154 -18.37 -16.56 63.64
N GLU A 155 -18.02 -17.82 63.93
CA GLU A 155 -18.81 -18.78 64.72
C GLU A 155 -17.86 -19.77 65.43
#